data_AF-A0A8U7NT44-F1
#
_entry.id   AF-A0A8U7NT44-F1
#
_cell.length_a   1.000
_cell.length_b   1.000
_cell.length_c   1.000
_cell.angle_alpha   90.00
_cell.angle_beta   90.00
_cell.angle_gamma   90.00
#
_symmetry.space_group_name_H-M   'P 1'
#
loop_
_entity.id
_entity.type
_entity.pdbx_description
1 polymer ?
#
loop_
_entity_poly.entity_id
_entity_poly.type
_entity_poly.pdbx_seq_one_letter_code
_entity_poly.pdbx_strand_id
1 'polypeptide(L)' 'VSMAGGGVSVAESLTCPSYVDVWNPAFDVTPHELITGGIITEWGVFAPSEVCRALAERGEQ' A
#
# COMPACT_ATOMS: atom_id res chain seq x y z
N VAL A 1 -27.40 -19.39 -26.18
CA VAL A 1 -28.80 -19.13 -25.79
C VAL A 1 -29.23 -20.21 -24.80
N SER A 2 -29.41 -19.83 -23.53
CA SER A 2 -30.31 -20.50 -22.60
C SER A 2 -31.05 -19.38 -21.88
N MET A 3 -32.36 -19.31 -22.15
CA MET A 3 -33.28 -18.36 -21.53
C MET A 3 -34.03 -19.12 -20.45
N ALA A 4 -33.69 -18.86 -19.19
CA ALA A 4 -34.53 -19.23 -18.05
C ALA A 4 -34.30 -18.22 -16.90
N GLY A 5 -35.36 -17.47 -16.57
CA GLY A 5 -35.48 -16.73 -15.31
C GLY A 5 -34.79 -15.35 -15.28
N GLY A 6 -35.59 -14.30 -15.15
CA GLY A 6 -35.13 -12.92 -15.00
C GLY A 6 -34.37 -12.71 -13.68
N GLY A 7 -33.04 -12.80 -13.77
CA GLY A 7 -32.10 -12.26 -12.80
C GLY A 7 -31.02 -11.52 -13.57
N VAL A 8 -30.69 -10.30 -13.16
CA VAL A 8 -29.51 -9.61 -13.69
C VAL A 8 -28.28 -10.37 -13.19
N SER A 9 -27.64 -11.12 -14.07
CA SER A 9 -26.31 -11.68 -13.83
C SER A 9 -25.28 -10.60 -14.13
N VAL A 10 -24.76 -9.97 -13.08
CA VAL A 10 -23.49 -9.25 -13.19
C VAL A 10 -22.43 -10.32 -13.37
N ALA A 11 -21.90 -10.46 -14.58
CA ALA A 11 -20.70 -11.26 -14.79
C ALA A 11 -19.57 -10.55 -14.03
N GLU A 12 -19.17 -11.08 -12.88
CA GLU A 12 -17.92 -10.68 -12.25
C GLU A 12 -16.80 -10.96 -13.26
N SER A 13 -16.30 -9.90 -13.88
CA SER A 13 -15.26 -10.01 -14.89
C SER A 13 -13.94 -10.32 -14.19
N LEU A 14 -13.71 -11.61 -13.92
CA LEU A 14 -12.40 -12.11 -13.54
C LEU A 14 -11.45 -11.86 -14.72
N THR A 15 -10.54 -10.90 -14.58
CA THR A 15 -9.53 -10.57 -15.60
C THR A 15 -8.33 -11.54 -15.56
N CYS A 16 -8.20 -12.28 -14.46
CA CYS A 16 -7.16 -13.27 -14.23
C CYS A 16 -7.63 -14.67 -14.66
N PRO A 17 -6.80 -15.45 -15.39
CA PRO A 17 -7.08 -16.86 -15.65
C PRO A 17 -7.23 -17.68 -14.37
N SER A 18 -8.10 -18.69 -14.38
CA SER A 18 -8.45 -19.50 -13.20
C SER A 18 -7.34 -20.38 -12.64
N TYR A 19 -6.21 -20.50 -13.36
CA TYR A 19 -5.06 -21.30 -12.97
C TYR A 19 -3.91 -20.46 -12.39
N VAL A 20 -4.12 -19.16 -12.18
CA VAL A 20 -3.11 -18.25 -11.63
C VAL A 20 -3.48 -17.92 -10.18
N ASP A 21 -2.58 -18.28 -9.27
CA ASP A 21 -2.66 -17.86 -7.88
C ASP A 21 -2.31 -16.37 -7.77
N VAL A 22 -3.19 -15.59 -7.13
CA VAL A 22 -3.01 -14.14 -6.96
C VAL A 22 -2.52 -13.85 -5.55
N TRP A 23 -1.39 -13.16 -5.45
CA TRP A 23 -0.93 -12.55 -4.21
C TRP A 23 -0.92 -11.03 -4.38
N ASN A 24 -1.78 -10.33 -3.62
CA ASN A 24 -1.91 -8.87 -3.67
C ASN A 24 -1.77 -8.28 -2.25
N PRO A 25 -0.56 -8.27 -1.68
CA PRO A 25 -0.33 -7.55 -0.44
C PRO A 25 -0.50 -6.04 -0.69
N ALA A 26 -1.17 -5.35 0.23
CA ALA A 26 -1.46 -3.92 0.06
C ALA A 26 -0.21 -3.02 0.17
N PHE A 27 0.79 -3.44 0.95
CA PHE A 27 2.02 -2.70 1.23
C PHE A 27 3.20 -3.65 1.45
N ASP A 28 4.41 -3.11 1.34
CA ASP A 28 5.65 -3.74 1.77
C ASP A 28 6.37 -2.88 2.83
N VAL A 29 7.54 -3.35 3.25
CA VAL A 29 8.44 -2.61 4.14
C VAL A 29 9.72 -2.34 3.39
N THR A 30 10.14 -1.07 3.34
CA THR A 30 11.47 -0.68 2.87
C THR A 30 12.43 -0.57 4.05
N PRO A 31 13.49 -1.39 4.15
CA PRO A 31 14.53 -1.25 5.17
C PRO A 31 15.19 0.13 5.11
N HIS A 32 15.51 0.69 6.28
CA HIS A 32 15.93 2.09 6.38
C HIS A 32 17.28 2.37 5.70
N GLU A 33 18.15 1.38 5.58
CA GLU A 33 19.44 1.45 4.89
C GLU A 33 19.30 1.73 3.38
N LEU A 34 18.11 1.51 2.81
CA LEU A 34 17.80 1.84 1.41
C LEU A 34 17.25 3.26 1.22
N ILE A 35 16.93 3.97 2.31
CA ILE A 35 16.41 5.34 2.26
C ILE A 35 17.57 6.34 2.27
N THR A 36 18.22 6.52 1.11
CA THR A 36 19.42 7.36 1.00
C THR A 36 19.14 8.87 0.96
N GLY A 37 17.89 9.26 0.63
CA GLY A 37 17.48 10.66 0.54
C GLY A 37 16.95 11.25 1.85
N GLY A 38 16.81 10.44 2.90
CA GLY A 38 16.15 10.81 4.15
C GLY A 38 14.62 10.73 4.10
N ILE A 39 14.00 10.96 5.25
CA ILE A 39 12.55 10.99 5.47
C ILE A 39 12.11 12.46 5.48
N ILE A 40 11.24 12.82 4.54
CA ILE A 40 10.73 14.19 4.42
C ILE A 40 9.48 14.35 5.29
N THR A 41 9.48 15.38 6.12
CA THR A 41 8.32 15.82 6.91
C THR A 41 8.09 17.33 6.70
N GLU A 42 7.03 17.87 7.31
CA GLU A 42 6.75 19.31 7.32
C GLU A 42 7.82 20.14 8.07
N TRP A 43 8.70 19.47 8.82
CA TRP A 43 9.75 20.10 9.62
C TRP A 43 11.16 19.96 9.03
N GLY A 44 11.28 19.39 7.84
CA GLY A 44 12.55 19.20 7.13
C GLY A 44 12.78 17.76 6.69
N VAL A 45 14.05 17.45 6.42
CA VAL A 45 14.49 16.13 5.97
C VAL A 45 15.38 15.52 7.05
N PHE A 46 15.09 14.29 7.45
CA PHE A 46 15.78 13.59 8.54
C PHE A 46 16.38 12.26 8.10
N ALA A 47 17.54 11.87 8.64
CA ALA A 47 17.99 10.50 8.49
C ALA A 47 17.03 9.54 9.22
N PRO A 48 16.90 8.27 8.80
CA PRO A 48 16.04 7.31 9.49
C PRO A 48 16.37 7.14 10.98
N SER A 49 17.64 7.31 11.38
CA SER A 49 18.07 7.25 12.78
C SER A 49 17.66 8.47 13.62
N GLU A 50 17.23 9.56 12.98
CA GLU A 50 16.92 10.84 13.65
C GLU A 50 15.41 11.08 13.77
N VAL A 51 14.63 10.50 12.85
CA VAL A 51 13.20 10.83 12.68
C VAL A 51 12.38 10.62 13.96
N CYS A 52 12.61 9.53 14.71
CA CYS A 52 11.84 9.25 15.92
C CYS A 52 12.02 10.35 16.99
N ARG A 53 13.26 10.80 17.20
CA ARG A 53 13.57 11.88 18.14
C ARG A 53 13.00 13.21 17.64
N ALA A 54 13.20 13.52 16.36
CA ALA A 54 12.72 14.75 15.75
C ALA A 54 11.20 14.89 15.82
N LEU A 55 10.45 13.80 15.68
CA LEU A 55 8.99 13.79 15.82
C LEU A 55 8.54 13.87 17.28
N ALA A 56 9.23 13.21 18.22
CA ALA A 56 8.90 13.28 19.64
C ALA A 56 9.05 14.71 20.19
N GLU A 57 10.16 15.39 19.88
CA GLU A 57 10.44 16.78 20.31
C GLU A 57 9.44 17.80 19.75
N ARG A 58 8.71 17.46 18.68
CA ARG A 58 7.78 18.36 17.98
C ARG A 58 6.32 18.03 18.16
N GLY A 59 5.97 16.76 18.38
CA GLY A 59 4.60 16.34 18.70
C GLY A 59 4.14 16.77 20.10
N GLU A 60 5.06 17.25 20.94
CA GLU A 60 4.78 17.84 22.26
C GLU A 60 4.52 19.36 22.21
N GLN A 61 4.61 20.00 21.03
CA GLN A 61 4.36 21.44 20.83
C GLN A 61 2.91 21.71 20.47
#